data_AF-A0A2U1QTC8-F1
#
_entry.id   AF-A0A2U1QTC8-F1
#
_cell.length_a   1.000
_cell.length_b   1.000
_cell.length_c   1.000
_cell.angle_alpha   90.00
_cell.angle_beta   90.00
_cell.angle_gamma   90.00
#
_symmetry.space_group_name_H-M   'P 1'
#
loop_
_entity.id
_entity.type
_entity.pdbx_description
1 polymer ?
#
loop_
_entity_poly.entity_id
_entity_poly.type
_entity_poly.pdbx_seq_one_letter_code
_entity_poly.pdbx_strand_id
1 'polypeptide(L)'
;MKPISYSELLKTKEKSKITYQDLLCTDEWKNKRKQIISRDNKRCTKCNLSETNGFAHYDEKTKIYSYITDNGKEEIRYVINKEGIVVCESIAIIIIVNKPYHLQVHHKYYIYNNLPWDYDQEALIALCNWCHAEVHQNEKIHMYDNFDQISFQELIPCNRCNGTGWFSQYSHIQGGICFKCNGRRFKKKLINYDENFI
;
A
#
# COMPACT_ATOMS: atom_id res chain seq x y z
N MET A 1 14.82 6.97 4.17
CA MET A 1 14.59 8.41 4.40
C MET A 1 13.90 8.59 5.74
N LYS A 2 14.37 9.52 6.58
CA LYS A 2 13.62 9.91 7.79
C LYS A 2 12.27 10.48 7.33
N PRO A 3 11.17 10.11 7.98
CA PRO A 3 9.90 10.78 7.74
C PRO A 3 10.03 12.28 7.98
N ILE A 4 9.42 13.09 7.12
CA ILE A 4 9.27 14.53 7.29
C ILE A 4 7.78 14.85 7.34
N SER A 5 7.40 15.91 8.04
CA SER A 5 6.01 16.39 8.00
C SER A 5 5.70 17.02 6.65
N TYR A 6 4.42 17.12 6.29
CA TYR A 6 3.98 17.87 5.11
C TYR A 6 4.43 19.34 5.18
N SER A 7 4.37 19.94 6.37
CA SER A 7 4.83 21.32 6.59
C SER A 7 6.32 21.50 6.29
N GLU A 8 7.15 20.50 6.60
CA GLU A 8 8.58 20.49 6.33
C GLU A 8 8.88 20.22 4.85
N LEU A 9 8.10 19.34 4.21
CA LEU A 9 8.17 19.14 2.76
C LEU A 9 7.92 20.45 2.00
N LEU A 10 6.91 21.23 2.41
CA LEU A 10 6.63 22.54 1.80
C LEU A 10 7.75 23.57 1.99
N LYS A 11 8.55 23.46 3.06
CA LYS A 11 9.72 24.33 3.31
C LYS A 11 10.95 23.92 2.52
N THR A 12 11.11 22.62 2.28
CA THR A 12 12.33 22.04 1.69
C THR A 12 12.23 21.83 0.17
N LYS A 13 11.00 21.77 -0.37
CA LYS A 13 10.75 21.54 -1.79
C LYS A 13 9.74 22.55 -2.33
N GLU A 14 10.06 23.13 -3.48
CA GLU A 14 9.16 24.00 -4.21
C GLU A 14 7.84 23.28 -4.53
N LYS A 15 6.69 23.91 -4.23
CA LYS A 15 5.35 23.32 -4.40
C LYS A 15 5.14 22.72 -5.80
N SER A 16 5.51 23.45 -6.85
CA SER A 16 5.40 23.00 -8.25
C SER A 16 6.13 21.68 -8.56
N LYS A 17 7.15 21.33 -7.74
CA LYS A 17 7.98 20.13 -7.86
C LYS A 17 7.56 19.00 -6.91
N ILE A 18 6.62 19.24 -5.99
CA ILE A 18 6.10 18.21 -5.10
C ILE A 18 5.26 17.23 -5.93
N THR A 19 5.66 15.97 -5.89
CA THR A 19 4.95 14.88 -6.53
C THR A 19 4.06 14.17 -5.52
N TYR A 20 3.06 13.44 -6.01
CA TYR A 20 2.23 12.63 -5.12
C TYR A 20 3.05 11.61 -4.32
N GLN A 21 4.13 11.06 -4.91
CA GLN A 21 5.03 10.15 -4.21
C GLN A 21 5.75 10.81 -3.03
N ASP A 22 6.07 12.11 -3.11
CA ASP A 22 6.65 12.84 -1.98
C ASP A 22 5.64 12.94 -0.81
N LEU A 23 4.35 13.16 -1.13
CA LEU A 23 3.28 13.20 -0.13
C LEU A 23 3.10 11.81 0.54
N LEU A 24 3.26 10.73 -0.22
CA LEU A 24 3.25 9.38 0.34
C LEU A 24 4.48 9.07 1.23
N CYS A 25 5.48 9.95 1.29
CA CYS A 25 6.63 9.82 2.18
C CYS A 25 6.47 10.59 3.50
N THR A 26 5.44 11.43 3.65
CA THR A 26 5.25 12.26 4.85
C THR A 26 4.68 11.47 6.03
N ASP A 27 4.77 12.07 7.22
CA ASP A 27 4.23 11.48 8.45
C ASP A 27 2.71 11.30 8.44
N GLU A 28 2.00 12.26 7.86
CA GLU A 28 0.54 12.24 7.75
C GLU A 28 0.06 11.01 6.97
N TRP A 29 0.67 10.76 5.80
CA TRP A 29 0.36 9.55 5.04
C TRP A 29 0.81 8.28 5.77
N LYS A 30 1.99 8.26 6.40
CA LYS A 30 2.45 7.08 7.15
C LYS A 30 1.50 6.71 8.28
N ASN A 31 0.94 7.71 8.96
CA ASN A 31 -0.06 7.51 10.01
C ASN A 31 -1.37 6.99 9.43
N LYS A 32 -1.89 7.61 8.36
CA LYS A 32 -3.09 7.11 7.66
C LYS A 32 -2.89 5.68 7.15
N ARG A 33 -1.74 5.38 6.55
CA ARG A 33 -1.37 4.05 6.05
C ARG A 33 -1.41 3.02 7.17
N LYS A 34 -0.85 3.32 8.35
CA LYS A 34 -0.90 2.43 9.51
C LYS A 34 -2.34 2.17 9.95
N GLN A 35 -3.18 3.20 10.01
CA GLN A 35 -4.60 3.07 10.37
C GLN A 35 -5.34 2.13 9.40
N ILE A 36 -5.21 2.35 8.09
CA ILE A 36 -5.89 1.51 7.08
C ILE A 36 -5.40 0.06 7.11
N ILE A 37 -4.08 -0.15 7.20
CA ILE A 37 -3.52 -1.51 7.31
C ILE A 37 -4.02 -2.19 8.59
N SER A 38 -4.09 -1.47 9.71
CA SER A 38 -4.61 -2.03 10.97
C SER A 38 -6.10 -2.35 10.88
N ARG A 39 -6.91 -1.47 10.27
CA ARG A 39 -8.34 -1.71 10.00
C ARG A 39 -8.55 -2.97 9.17
N ASP A 40 -7.72 -3.17 8.16
CA ASP A 40 -7.79 -4.32 7.26
C ASP A 40 -7.01 -5.53 7.79
N ASN A 41 -6.89 -5.65 9.11
CA ASN A 41 -6.29 -6.78 9.83
C ASN A 41 -4.87 -7.15 9.36
N LYS A 42 -4.09 -6.13 8.94
CA LYS A 42 -2.73 -6.28 8.38
C LYS A 42 -2.67 -7.37 7.31
N ARG A 43 -3.67 -7.39 6.43
CA ARG A 43 -3.82 -8.36 5.35
C ARG A 43 -4.25 -7.68 4.07
N CYS A 44 -3.91 -8.31 2.95
CA CYS A 44 -4.49 -7.95 1.67
C CYS A 44 -5.97 -8.31 1.70
N THR A 45 -6.84 -7.33 1.48
CA THR A 45 -8.30 -7.55 1.42
C THR A 45 -8.73 -8.43 0.24
N LYS A 46 -7.90 -8.57 -0.80
CA LYS A 46 -8.17 -9.40 -1.98
C LYS A 46 -7.70 -10.85 -1.83
N CYS A 47 -6.42 -11.08 -1.52
CA CYS A 47 -5.85 -12.43 -1.43
C CYS A 47 -5.72 -12.96 0.01
N ASN A 48 -6.02 -12.14 1.00
CA ASN A 48 -5.97 -12.49 2.42
C ASN A 48 -4.58 -12.95 2.90
N LEU A 49 -3.50 -12.57 2.21
CA LEU A 49 -2.12 -12.79 2.65
C LEU A 49 -1.62 -11.57 3.43
N SER A 50 -0.83 -11.82 4.47
CA SER A 50 -0.13 -10.79 5.23
C SER A 50 1.21 -10.42 4.56
N GLU A 51 1.88 -9.40 5.09
CA GLU A 51 3.22 -9.04 4.66
C GLU A 51 4.21 -10.17 4.97
N THR A 52 5.06 -10.51 4.00
CA THR A 52 6.21 -11.38 4.20
C THR A 52 7.18 -10.62 5.10
N ASN A 53 7.24 -11.04 6.36
CA ASN A 53 8.08 -10.40 7.37
C ASN A 53 9.58 -10.64 7.10
N GLY A 54 10.43 -9.87 7.78
CA GLY A 54 11.89 -10.01 7.66
C GLY A 54 12.45 -11.34 8.18
N PHE A 55 11.64 -12.15 8.87
CA PHE A 55 11.99 -13.47 9.39
C PHE A 55 11.54 -14.61 8.46
N ALA A 56 11.05 -14.28 7.26
CA ALA A 56 10.68 -15.29 6.29
C ALA A 56 11.92 -16.11 5.87
N HIS A 57 11.81 -17.44 5.98
CA HIS A 57 12.79 -18.35 5.43
C HIS A 57 12.57 -18.47 3.92
N TYR A 58 13.64 -18.38 3.13
CA TYR A 58 13.60 -18.58 1.69
C TYR A 58 14.44 -19.80 1.33
N ASP A 59 13.81 -20.79 0.72
CA ASP A 59 14.45 -22.00 0.22
C ASP A 59 14.92 -21.77 -1.23
N GLU A 60 16.24 -21.76 -1.42
CA GLU A 60 16.88 -21.53 -2.72
C GLU A 60 16.60 -22.65 -3.74
N LYS A 61 16.40 -23.90 -3.28
CA LYS A 61 16.18 -25.07 -4.13
C LYS A 61 14.75 -25.08 -4.66
N THR A 62 13.77 -24.81 -3.79
CA THR A 62 12.35 -24.82 -4.17
C THR A 62 11.84 -23.45 -4.62
N LYS A 63 12.60 -22.37 -4.40
CA LYS A 63 12.23 -20.97 -4.69
C LYS A 63 10.98 -20.54 -3.93
N ILE A 64 10.88 -20.98 -2.68
CA ILE A 64 9.70 -20.79 -1.82
C ILE A 64 10.09 -19.99 -0.58
N TYR A 65 9.22 -19.07 -0.19
CA TYR A 65 9.23 -18.38 1.08
C TYR A 65 8.28 -19.06 2.06
N SER A 66 8.71 -19.21 3.30
CA SER A 66 7.88 -19.67 4.41
C SER A 66 7.97 -18.70 5.59
N TYR A 67 6.83 -18.28 6.13
CA TYR A 67 6.78 -17.37 7.28
C TYR A 67 5.55 -17.63 8.16
N ILE A 68 5.66 -17.30 9.44
CA ILE A 68 4.56 -17.43 10.39
C ILE A 68 3.61 -16.24 10.22
N THR A 69 2.30 -16.47 10.25
CA THR A 69 1.32 -15.38 10.31
C THR A 69 1.35 -14.72 11.67
N ASP A 70 1.66 -13.43 11.70
CA ASP A 70 1.72 -12.60 12.89
C ASP A 70 0.34 -12.13 13.39
N ASN A 71 -0.73 -12.25 12.59
CA ASN A 71 -2.00 -11.54 12.85
C ASN A 71 -3.28 -12.38 12.65
N GLY A 72 -3.48 -13.47 13.40
CA GLY A 72 -4.85 -13.96 13.65
C GLY A 72 -5.45 -14.99 12.69
N LYS A 73 -4.64 -15.70 11.90
CA LYS A 73 -5.00 -17.08 11.54
C LYS A 73 -4.32 -18.00 12.56
N GLU A 74 -4.86 -17.97 13.77
CA GLU A 74 -4.65 -19.06 14.70
C GLU A 74 -5.52 -20.20 14.21
N GLU A 75 -4.92 -21.33 13.85
CA GLU A 75 -5.72 -22.55 13.72
C GLU A 75 -6.04 -22.99 15.14
N ILE A 76 -7.33 -22.98 15.47
CA ILE A 76 -7.82 -23.66 16.67
C ILE A 76 -7.65 -25.15 16.42
N ARG A 77 -6.74 -25.77 17.17
CA ARG A 77 -6.59 -27.22 17.16
C ARG A 77 -6.96 -27.80 18.51
N TYR A 78 -7.66 -28.92 18.46
CA TYR A 78 -7.90 -29.76 19.62
C TYR A 78 -6.67 -30.62 19.84
N VAL A 79 -5.92 -30.36 20.91
CA VAL A 79 -4.70 -31.10 21.27
C VAL A 79 -4.89 -31.77 22.63
N ILE A 80 -4.23 -32.90 22.84
CA ILE A 80 -4.26 -33.61 24.12
C ILE A 80 -3.11 -33.07 24.98
N ASN A 81 -3.44 -32.49 26.13
CA ASN A 81 -2.44 -32.00 27.07
C ASN A 81 -1.72 -33.16 27.79
N LYS A 82 -0.74 -32.84 28.64
CA LYS A 82 0.05 -33.85 29.37
C LYS A 82 -0.78 -34.72 30.33
N GLU A 83 -1.99 -34.30 30.67
CA GLU A 83 -2.92 -35.00 31.56
C GLU A 83 -3.96 -35.84 30.78
N GLY A 84 -3.86 -35.90 29.45
CA GLY A 84 -4.82 -36.62 28.62
C GLY A 84 -6.11 -35.85 28.31
N ILE A 85 -6.17 -34.56 28.62
CA ILE A 85 -7.35 -33.71 28.42
C ILE A 85 -7.28 -33.04 27.04
N VAL A 86 -8.39 -33.08 26.29
CA VAL A 86 -8.52 -32.34 25.04
C VAL A 86 -8.66 -30.85 25.35
N VAL A 87 -7.69 -30.06 24.93
CA VAL A 87 -7.67 -28.60 25.07
C VAL A 87 -7.66 -27.93 23.70
N CYS A 88 -8.20 -26.71 23.65
CA CYS A 88 -8.29 -25.88 22.47
C CYS A 88 -7.08 -24.92 22.46
N GLU A 89 -6.13 -25.12 21.56
CA GLU A 89 -4.95 -24.26 21.45
C GLU A 89 -4.94 -23.47 20.14
N SER A 90 -4.45 -22.23 20.22
CA SER A 90 -4.17 -21.40 19.08
C SER A 90 -2.75 -21.67 18.56
N ILE A 91 -2.67 -22.26 17.37
CA ILE A 91 -1.37 -22.55 16.74
C ILE A 91 -1.13 -21.61 15.57
N ALA A 92 0.08 -21.06 15.52
CA ALA A 92 0.50 -20.17 14.45
C ALA A 92 0.65 -20.93 13.12
N ILE A 93 0.11 -20.37 12.04
CA ILE A 93 0.16 -20.97 10.71
C ILE A 93 1.45 -20.58 9.98
N ILE A 94 2.10 -21.56 9.36
CA ILE A 94 3.16 -21.34 8.38
C ILE A 94 2.53 -21.07 7.01
N ILE A 95 2.71 -19.87 6.49
CA ILE A 95 2.38 -19.54 5.10
C ILE A 95 3.54 -19.92 4.21
N ILE A 96 3.24 -20.60 3.11
CA ILE A 96 4.18 -20.99 2.06
C ILE A 96 3.79 -20.26 0.77
N VAL A 97 4.70 -19.47 0.20
CA VAL A 97 4.46 -18.68 -1.03
C VAL A 97 5.68 -18.69 -1.93
N ASN A 98 5.50 -18.47 -3.23
CA ASN A 98 6.59 -18.44 -4.22
C ASN A 98 7.20 -17.05 -4.46
N LYS A 99 6.71 -16.02 -3.76
CA LYS A 99 7.17 -14.62 -3.90
C LYS A 99 6.84 -13.81 -2.65
N PRO A 100 7.58 -12.73 -2.35
CA PRO A 100 7.32 -11.90 -1.18
C PRO A 100 6.11 -10.99 -1.38
N TYR A 101 5.37 -10.74 -0.31
CA TYR A 101 4.18 -9.89 -0.27
C TYR A 101 4.45 -8.68 0.62
N HIS A 102 4.15 -7.48 0.14
CA HIS A 102 4.24 -6.23 0.91
C HIS A 102 2.90 -5.53 0.91
N LEU A 103 2.44 -5.09 2.07
CA LEU A 103 1.16 -4.39 2.16
C LEU A 103 1.30 -2.94 1.73
N GLN A 104 0.35 -2.49 0.94
CA GLN A 104 0.23 -1.14 0.40
C GLN A 104 -1.21 -0.68 0.60
N VAL A 105 -1.41 0.64 0.71
CA VAL A 105 -2.74 1.22 0.71
C VAL A 105 -3.03 1.71 -0.69
N HIS A 106 -4.15 1.25 -1.24
CA HIS A 106 -4.67 1.62 -2.53
C HIS A 106 -5.79 2.65 -2.36
N HIS A 107 -5.72 3.74 -3.13
CA HIS A 107 -6.82 4.69 -3.30
C HIS A 107 -7.78 4.14 -4.35
N LYS A 108 -9.04 3.90 -3.98
CA LYS A 108 -10.09 3.42 -4.91
C LYS A 108 -10.43 4.47 -5.97
N TYR A 109 -10.27 5.74 -5.61
CA TYR A 109 -10.42 6.90 -6.49
C TYR A 109 -9.56 8.05 -5.98
N TYR A 110 -9.39 9.07 -6.81
CA TYR A 110 -8.75 10.33 -6.41
C TYR A 110 -9.76 11.48 -6.49
N ILE A 111 -9.60 12.48 -5.62
CA ILE A 111 -10.22 13.80 -5.70
C ILE A 111 -9.15 14.77 -6.15
N TYR A 112 -9.43 15.60 -7.14
CA TYR A 112 -8.50 16.62 -7.64
C TYR A 112 -8.08 17.56 -6.50
N ASN A 113 -6.77 17.83 -6.39
CA ASN A 113 -6.17 18.66 -5.32
C ASN A 113 -6.35 18.17 -3.88
N ASN A 114 -6.79 16.92 -3.66
CA ASN A 114 -6.89 16.36 -2.32
C ASN A 114 -5.60 15.67 -1.88
N LEU A 115 -5.21 15.87 -0.61
CA LEU A 115 -4.01 15.25 -0.04
C LEU A 115 -4.26 13.76 0.23
N PRO A 116 -3.22 12.89 0.16
CA PRO A 116 -3.39 11.45 0.27
C PRO A 116 -4.08 10.98 1.56
N TRP A 117 -3.88 11.70 2.67
CA TRP A 117 -4.40 11.37 4.00
C TRP A 117 -5.80 11.94 4.29
N ASP A 118 -6.28 12.89 3.49
CA ASP A 118 -7.56 13.59 3.65
C ASP A 118 -8.74 12.83 3.00
N TYR A 119 -8.59 11.53 2.79
CA TYR A 119 -9.66 10.67 2.28
C TYR A 119 -10.35 9.95 3.45
N ASP A 120 -11.64 9.70 3.30
CA ASP A 120 -12.36 8.77 4.18
C ASP A 120 -11.74 7.37 4.11
N GLN A 121 -11.89 6.62 5.20
CA GLN A 121 -11.32 5.28 5.29
C GLN A 121 -11.86 4.38 4.16
N GLU A 122 -13.13 4.52 3.78
CA GLU A 122 -13.76 3.70 2.75
C GLU A 122 -13.23 3.94 1.33
N ALA A 123 -12.58 5.08 1.09
CA ALA A 123 -11.87 5.36 -0.17
C ALA A 123 -10.52 4.63 -0.27
N LEU A 124 -10.07 4.02 0.83
CA LEU A 124 -8.76 3.38 0.96
C LEU A 124 -8.93 1.90 1.29
N ILE A 125 -8.00 1.09 0.77
CA ILE A 125 -8.01 -0.36 1.03
C ILE A 125 -6.59 -0.91 1.08
N ALA A 126 -6.32 -1.84 2.00
CA ALA A 126 -5.06 -2.55 2.08
C ALA A 126 -5.01 -3.68 1.04
N LEU A 127 -4.00 -3.65 0.18
CA LEU A 127 -3.70 -4.68 -0.80
C LEU A 127 -2.23 -5.06 -0.70
N CYS A 128 -1.89 -6.31 -1.04
CA CYS A 128 -0.49 -6.64 -1.27
C CYS A 128 -0.01 -6.01 -2.59
N ASN A 129 1.30 -5.83 -2.74
CA ASN A 129 1.95 -5.31 -3.93
C ASN A 129 1.51 -6.01 -5.24
N TRP A 130 1.19 -7.30 -5.21
CA TRP A 130 0.72 -8.04 -6.38
C TRP A 130 -0.73 -7.74 -6.74
N CYS A 131 -1.65 -7.85 -5.78
CA CYS A 131 -3.05 -7.50 -5.99
C CYS A 131 -3.21 -6.02 -6.31
N HIS A 132 -2.38 -5.15 -5.72
CA HIS A 132 -2.39 -3.72 -6.01
C HIS A 132 -1.99 -3.42 -7.47
N ALA A 133 -0.93 -4.06 -7.97
CA ALA A 133 -0.52 -3.93 -9.36
C ALA A 133 -1.58 -4.49 -10.32
N GLU A 134 -2.20 -5.62 -9.97
CA GLU A 134 -3.27 -6.25 -10.74
C GLU A 134 -4.52 -5.36 -10.84
N VAL A 135 -4.93 -4.72 -9.73
CA VAL A 135 -6.03 -3.73 -9.73
C VAL A 135 -5.71 -2.60 -10.70
N HIS A 136 -4.52 -2.00 -10.63
CA HIS A 136 -4.15 -0.95 -11.58
C HIS A 136 -3.99 -1.42 -13.04
N GLN A 137 -3.80 -2.72 -13.27
CA GLN A 137 -3.71 -3.29 -14.62
C GLN A 137 -5.09 -3.54 -15.22
N ASN A 138 -6.05 -3.96 -14.39
CA ASN A 138 -7.36 -4.46 -14.85
C ASN A 138 -8.48 -3.43 -14.65
N GLU A 139 -8.30 -2.46 -13.76
CA GLU A 139 -9.31 -1.48 -13.40
C GLU A 139 -8.88 -0.07 -13.82
N LYS A 140 -9.88 0.72 -14.20
CA LYS A 140 -9.69 2.13 -14.50
C LYS A 140 -9.83 2.92 -13.21
N ILE A 141 -8.87 3.80 -12.95
CA ILE A 141 -8.91 4.66 -11.77
C ILE A 141 -9.52 6.00 -12.16
N HIS A 142 -10.54 6.44 -11.42
CA HIS A 142 -11.19 7.72 -11.64
C HIS A 142 -10.61 8.81 -10.76
N MET A 143 -10.61 10.03 -11.30
CA MET A 143 -10.40 11.26 -10.54
C MET A 143 -11.68 12.08 -10.62
N TYR A 144 -12.23 12.45 -9.47
CA TYR A 144 -13.40 13.28 -9.34
C TYR A 144 -13.02 14.72 -8.98
N ASP A 145 -13.89 15.66 -9.28
CA ASP A 145 -13.69 17.07 -8.92
C ASP A 145 -13.84 17.29 -7.41
N ASN A 146 -14.75 16.53 -6.77
CA ASN A 146 -15.06 16.61 -5.35
C ASN A 146 -15.63 15.27 -4.81
N PHE A 147 -15.93 15.22 -3.52
CA PHE A 147 -16.43 14.01 -2.84
C PHE A 147 -17.86 13.60 -3.23
N ASP A 148 -18.62 14.43 -3.95
CA ASP A 148 -19.95 14.05 -4.46
C ASP A 148 -19.85 12.97 -5.55
N GLN A 149 -18.66 12.81 -6.15
CA GLN A 149 -18.36 11.78 -7.15
C GLN A 149 -19.26 11.80 -8.39
N ILE A 150 -19.76 12.99 -8.76
CA ILE A 150 -20.66 13.18 -9.91
C ILE A 150 -19.87 13.32 -11.22
N SER A 151 -18.89 14.23 -11.23
CA SER A 151 -18.05 14.53 -12.40
C SER A 151 -16.71 13.83 -12.24
N PHE A 152 -16.30 13.05 -13.26
CA PHE A 152 -15.08 12.27 -13.22
C PHE A 152 -14.31 12.28 -14.54
N GLN A 153 -13.00 12.06 -14.40
CA GLN A 153 -12.08 11.77 -15.48
C GLN A 153 -11.38 10.44 -15.23
N GLU A 154 -11.28 9.59 -16.26
CA GLU A 154 -10.43 8.40 -16.20
C GLU A 154 -8.94 8.78 -16.21
N LEU A 155 -8.20 8.30 -15.21
CA LEU A 155 -6.76 8.53 -15.11
C LEU A 155 -5.99 7.55 -15.98
N ILE A 156 -5.12 8.10 -16.82
CA ILE A 156 -4.21 7.30 -17.65
C ILE A 156 -2.94 7.00 -16.83
N PRO A 157 -2.68 5.74 -16.45
CA PRO A 157 -1.50 5.38 -15.67
C PRO A 157 -0.22 5.52 -16.49
N CYS A 158 0.91 5.69 -15.80
CA CYS A 158 2.23 5.55 -16.41
C CYS A 158 2.41 4.10 -16.87
N ASN A 159 2.63 3.88 -18.17
CA ASN A 159 2.80 2.54 -18.75
C ASN A 159 4.07 1.78 -18.29
N ARG A 160 4.94 2.39 -17.47
CA ARG A 160 6.09 1.71 -16.86
C ARG A 160 5.71 1.10 -15.52
N CYS A 161 5.07 1.88 -14.64
CA CYS A 161 4.72 1.44 -13.29
C CYS A 161 3.24 1.08 -13.13
N ASN A 162 2.44 1.21 -14.19
CA ASN A 162 0.99 1.01 -14.17
C ASN A 162 0.34 1.72 -12.98
N GLY A 163 0.61 3.02 -12.79
CA GLY A 163 -0.05 3.80 -11.74
C GLY A 163 0.48 3.59 -10.32
N THR A 164 1.38 2.63 -10.06
CA THR A 164 1.92 2.44 -8.69
C THR A 164 2.90 3.53 -8.28
N GLY A 165 3.55 4.21 -9.24
CA GLY A 165 4.56 5.24 -9.00
C GLY A 165 5.91 4.74 -8.46
N TRP A 166 6.02 3.45 -8.13
CA TRP A 166 7.10 2.89 -7.33
C TRP A 166 7.29 1.38 -7.56
N PHE A 167 8.52 0.89 -7.35
CA PHE A 167 8.90 -0.52 -7.46
C PHE A 167 9.66 -0.99 -6.21
N SER A 168 9.17 -2.07 -5.57
CA SER A 168 9.78 -2.61 -4.35
C SER A 168 11.19 -3.14 -4.56
N GLN A 169 11.43 -3.83 -5.67
CA GLN A 169 12.76 -4.38 -5.96
C GLN A 169 13.85 -3.30 -6.10
N TYR A 170 13.47 -2.04 -6.39
CA TYR A 170 14.40 -0.92 -6.53
C TYR A 170 14.36 0.03 -5.35
N SER A 171 13.78 -0.35 -4.21
CA SER A 171 13.69 0.50 -3.01
C SER A 171 15.04 1.03 -2.52
N HIS A 172 16.14 0.30 -2.77
CA HIS A 172 17.51 0.71 -2.46
C HIS A 172 18.09 1.73 -3.45
N ILE A 173 17.47 1.96 -4.61
CA ILE A 173 17.90 2.92 -5.64
C ILE A 173 16.89 4.06 -5.69
N GLN A 174 17.30 5.25 -5.24
CA GLN A 174 16.43 6.45 -5.19
C GLN A 174 15.06 6.19 -4.53
N GLY A 175 15.04 5.29 -3.54
CA GLY A 175 13.81 4.95 -2.82
C GLY A 175 12.80 4.16 -3.65
N GLY A 176 13.15 3.60 -4.82
CA GLY A 176 12.28 2.79 -5.69
C GLY A 176 11.31 3.57 -6.56
N ILE A 177 11.46 4.90 -6.65
CA ILE A 177 10.59 5.75 -7.46
C ILE A 177 10.61 5.34 -8.94
N CYS A 178 9.47 5.38 -9.63
CA CYS A 178 9.44 5.11 -11.06
C CYS A 178 10.14 6.24 -11.83
N PHE A 179 11.30 5.97 -12.42
CA PHE A 179 12.09 6.96 -13.17
C PHE A 179 11.41 7.51 -14.42
N LYS A 180 10.39 6.82 -14.95
CA LYS A 180 9.65 7.31 -16.13
C LYS A 180 8.67 8.42 -15.76
N CYS A 181 7.92 8.25 -14.68
CA CYS A 181 6.93 9.25 -14.24
C CYS A 181 7.43 10.10 -13.08
N ASN A 182 8.64 9.86 -12.57
CA ASN A 182 9.18 10.48 -11.36
C ASN A 182 8.18 10.44 -10.20
N GLY A 183 7.54 9.29 -9.97
CA GLY A 183 6.55 9.13 -8.90
C GLY A 183 5.19 9.81 -9.11
N ARG A 184 4.93 10.42 -10.28
CA ARG A 184 3.62 11.06 -10.57
C ARG A 184 2.45 10.08 -10.74
N ARG A 185 2.71 8.79 -10.97
CA ARG A 185 1.74 7.69 -11.13
C ARG A 185 0.91 7.76 -12.42
N PHE A 186 0.28 8.88 -12.70
CA PHE A 186 -0.62 9.11 -13.83
C PHE A 186 -0.11 10.24 -14.73
N LYS A 187 -0.64 10.31 -15.97
CA LYS A 187 -0.33 11.42 -16.89
C LYS A 187 -0.90 12.75 -16.37
N LYS A 188 -2.11 12.73 -15.82
CA LYS A 188 -2.76 13.88 -15.18
C LYS A 188 -2.15 14.09 -13.79
N LYS A 189 -1.91 15.35 -13.40
CA LYS A 189 -1.50 15.72 -12.05
C LYS A 189 -2.68 15.49 -11.09
N LEU A 190 -2.43 14.83 -9.97
CA LEU A 190 -3.41 14.63 -8.89
C LEU A 190 -3.56 15.89 -8.02
N ILE A 191 -2.48 16.66 -7.88
CA ILE A 191 -2.44 17.93 -7.18
C ILE A 191 -1.76 18.96 -8.08
N ASN A 192 -2.39 20.11 -8.24
CA ASN A 192 -1.90 21.27 -8.95
C ASN A 192 -1.73 22.43 -7.95
N TYR A 193 -0.47 22.81 -7.71
CA TYR A 193 -0.15 23.92 -6.81
C TYR A 193 -0.14 25.29 -7.49
N ASP A 194 -0.28 25.33 -8.82
CA ASP A 194 -0.27 26.56 -9.63
C ASP A 194 -1.67 27.22 -9.68
N GLU A 195 -2.72 26.44 -9.41
CA GLU A 195 -4.07 26.92 -9.15
C GLU A 195 -4.12 27.28 -7.66
N ASN A 196 -3.91 28.56 -7.35
CA ASN A 196 -3.94 29.08 -5.99
C ASN A 196 -5.18 28.55 -5.24
N PHE A 197 -4.96 27.96 -4.07
CA PHE A 197 -6.00 27.82 -3.05
C PHE A 197 -6.44 29.23 -2.69
N ILE A 198 -7.55 29.69 -3.28
CA ILE A 198 -8.31 30.86 -2.83
C ILE A 198 -9.14 30.41 -1.62
#